data_AF-A0AAU8FAW6-F1
#
_entry.id   AF-A0AAU8FAW6-F1
#
_cell.length_a   1.000
_cell.length_b   1.000
_cell.length_c   1.000
_cell.angle_alpha   90.00
_cell.angle_beta   90.00
_cell.angle_gamma   90.00
#
_symmetry.space_group_name_H-M   'P 1'
#
loop_
_entity.id
_entity.type
_entity.pdbx_description
1 polymer ?
#
loop_
_entity_poly.entity_id
_entity_poly.type
_entity_poly.pdbx_seq_one_letter_code
_entity_poly.pdbx_strand_id
1 'polypeptide(L)'
;MNKEINLKNLFTLMRKRVWILLLFTTLTTVGGVLYSMYMKTPLYASSARVIVQANAETMNTLKAMVNEPVILEKVAAELNINRSAGALSGQISTESVQGSQIMRINVVDMDPVLAHKIANTTAAVYKQEVANILNFNNVSILPEDPVQKNSMPININHFKTILIAFTLGMVLSIGFIFLLDSLDERIQSERRIEQLLDIPVLGGISKMNKKNMKDKFSGKNTVLLGEGTEWHTKIDGKQIKLKERV
;
A
#
# COMPACT_ATOMS: atom_id res chain seq x y z
N MET A 1 20.98 -17.51 -27.92
CA MET A 1 19.66 -18.06 -27.57
C MET A 1 18.87 -16.97 -26.85
N ASN A 2 18.07 -16.19 -27.57
CA ASN A 2 17.29 -15.11 -26.98
C ASN A 2 16.07 -15.74 -26.29
N LYS A 3 16.07 -15.74 -24.96
CA LYS A 3 14.92 -16.14 -24.15
C LYS A 3 13.86 -15.06 -24.33
N GLU A 4 13.03 -15.17 -25.37
CA GLU A 4 11.94 -14.23 -25.58
C GLU A 4 11.02 -14.27 -24.37
N ILE A 5 10.92 -13.15 -23.65
CA ILE A 5 10.07 -13.01 -22.47
C ILE A 5 8.63 -13.01 -22.95
N ASN A 6 8.03 -14.20 -23.05
CA ASN A 6 6.63 -14.33 -23.43
C ASN A 6 5.73 -13.98 -22.24
N LEU A 7 5.06 -12.83 -22.30
CA LEU A 7 4.12 -12.33 -21.28
C LEU A 7 3.04 -13.36 -20.91
N LYS A 8 2.66 -14.23 -21.85
CA LYS A 8 1.67 -15.29 -21.61
C LYS A 8 2.20 -16.35 -20.64
N ASN A 9 3.50 -16.66 -20.70
CA ASN A 9 4.14 -17.58 -19.78
C ASN A 9 4.29 -16.96 -18.38
N LEU A 10 4.54 -15.65 -18.28
CA LEU A 10 4.53 -14.94 -17.00
C LEU A 10 3.17 -15.01 -16.31
N PHE A 11 2.08 -14.84 -17.07
CA PHE A 11 0.73 -14.89 -16.52
C PHE A 11 0.34 -16.30 -16.03
N THR A 12 0.73 -17.36 -16.74
CA THR A 12 0.43 -18.73 -16.31
C THR A 12 1.23 -19.15 -15.07
N LEU A 13 2.48 -18.69 -14.95
CA LEU A 13 3.31 -18.87 -13.76
C LEU A 13 2.69 -18.19 -12.53
N MET A 14 2.27 -16.93 -12.68
CA MET A 14 1.58 -16.17 -11.65
C MET A 14 0.30 -16.88 -11.20
N ARG A 15 -0.55 -17.33 -12.14
CA ARG A 15 -1.83 -18.00 -11.84
C ARG A 15 -1.65 -19.31 -11.07
N LYS A 16 -0.60 -20.08 -11.34
CA LYS A 16 -0.34 -21.36 -10.66
C LYS A 16 0.09 -21.19 -9.20
N ARG A 17 0.68 -20.04 -8.86
CA ARG A 17 1.28 -19.76 -7.56
C ARG A 17 0.68 -18.53 -6.86
N VAL A 18 -0.55 -18.10 -7.23
CA VAL A 18 -1.25 -16.93 -6.61
C VAL A 18 -1.35 -17.05 -5.10
N TRP A 19 -1.46 -18.26 -4.57
CA TRP A 19 -1.50 -18.47 -3.12
C TRP A 19 -0.23 -18.00 -2.41
N ILE A 20 0.95 -18.12 -3.05
CA ILE A 20 2.21 -17.59 -2.51
C ILE A 20 2.16 -16.06 -2.48
N LEU A 21 1.61 -15.43 -3.54
CA LEU A 21 1.43 -13.98 -3.60
C LEU A 21 0.51 -13.49 -2.48
N LEU A 22 -0.63 -14.14 -2.26
CA LEU A 22 -1.57 -13.78 -1.20
C LEU A 22 -0.95 -13.98 0.19
N LEU A 23 -0.21 -15.06 0.40
CA LEU A 23 0.42 -15.36 1.70
C LEU A 23 1.48 -14.32 2.05
N PHE A 24 2.40 -14.03 1.12
CA PHE A 24 3.46 -13.06 1.36
C PHE A 24 2.92 -11.65 1.54
N THR A 25 2.00 -11.19 0.67
CA THR A 25 1.41 -9.85 0.79
C THR A 25 0.63 -9.67 2.09
N THR A 26 -0.12 -10.70 2.53
CA THR A 26 -0.83 -10.67 3.81
C THR A 26 0.15 -10.60 4.98
N LEU A 27 1.21 -11.42 4.96
CA LEU A 27 2.24 -11.44 6.00
C LEU A 27 2.97 -10.10 6.12
N THR A 28 3.36 -9.49 5.00
CA THR A 28 4.01 -8.16 5.01
C THR A 28 3.06 -7.07 5.47
N THR A 29 1.77 -7.15 5.09
CA THR A 29 0.77 -6.16 5.50
C THR A 29 0.50 -6.24 7.01
N VAL A 30 0.30 -7.44 7.55
CA VAL A 30 0.13 -7.66 9.00
C VAL A 30 1.37 -7.20 9.76
N GLY A 31 2.57 -7.57 9.29
CA GLY A 31 3.83 -7.11 9.85
C GLY A 31 3.98 -5.59 9.83
N GLY A 32 3.58 -4.93 8.74
CA GLY A 32 3.61 -3.47 8.60
C GLY A 32 2.64 -2.76 9.55
N VAL A 33 1.46 -3.32 9.80
CA VAL A 33 0.50 -2.80 10.78
C VAL A 33 1.03 -2.95 12.20
N LEU A 34 1.56 -4.14 12.55
CA LEU A 34 2.16 -4.37 13.87
C LEU A 34 3.36 -3.45 14.12
N TYR A 35 4.24 -3.31 13.12
CA TYR A 35 5.35 -2.37 13.15
C TYR A 35 4.87 -0.93 13.36
N SER A 36 3.81 -0.52 12.66
CA SER A 36 3.24 0.82 12.81
C SER A 36 2.63 1.07 14.18
N MET A 37 2.03 0.06 14.83
CA MET A 37 1.42 0.19 16.14
C MET A 37 2.46 0.19 17.27
N TYR A 38 3.53 -0.59 17.14
CA TYR A 38 4.53 -0.72 18.19
C TYR A 38 5.61 0.35 18.12
N MET A 39 5.98 0.82 16.93
CA MET A 39 7.16 1.67 16.74
C MET A 39 6.86 3.16 16.57
N LYS A 40 5.65 3.53 16.10
CA LYS A 40 5.31 4.95 15.90
C LYS A 40 4.75 5.54 17.19
N THR A 41 5.48 6.49 17.76
CA THR A 41 4.99 7.32 18.87
C THR A 41 3.83 8.21 18.38
N PRO A 42 2.69 8.26 19.06
CA PRO A 42 1.60 9.15 18.67
C PRO A 42 2.02 10.61 18.90
N LEU A 43 1.81 11.46 17.89
CA LEU A 43 2.04 12.90 17.96
C LEU A 43 0.70 13.63 17.83
N TYR A 44 0.44 14.54 18.76
CA TYR A 44 -0.76 15.36 18.86
C TYR A 44 -0.41 16.79 18.47
N ALA A 45 -1.31 17.42 17.73
CA ALA A 45 -1.17 18.83 17.38
C ALA A 45 -2.16 19.67 18.19
N SER A 46 -1.69 20.77 18.75
CA SER A 46 -2.53 21.89 19.19
C SER A 46 -2.16 23.12 18.39
N SER A 47 -3.14 23.97 18.13
CA SER A 47 -2.87 25.30 17.57
C SER A 47 -3.04 26.36 18.65
N ALA A 48 -2.67 27.59 18.32
CA ALA A 48 -3.12 28.83 18.92
C ALA A 48 -3.25 29.86 17.78
N ARG A 49 -4.26 30.74 17.84
CA ARG A 49 -4.51 31.74 16.79
C ARG A 49 -4.23 33.15 17.30
N VAL A 50 -3.54 33.93 16.48
CA VAL A 50 -3.16 35.31 16.78
C VAL A 50 -3.48 36.19 15.57
N ILE A 51 -4.20 37.30 15.78
CA ILE A 51 -4.32 38.36 14.78
C ILE A 51 -3.09 39.24 14.86
N VAL A 52 -2.46 39.44 13.71
CA VAL A 52 -1.28 40.29 13.54
C VAL A 52 -1.57 41.25 12.39
N GLN A 53 -1.74 42.54 12.70
CA GLN A 53 -2.01 43.55 11.67
C GLN A 53 -0.73 44.00 10.97
N ALA A 54 -0.23 43.18 10.05
CA ALA A 54 1.01 43.43 9.31
C ALA A 54 0.82 43.26 7.80
N ASN A 55 1.69 43.89 7.00
CA ASN A 55 1.81 43.61 5.57
C ASN A 55 2.51 42.24 5.36
N ALA A 56 2.50 41.72 4.12
CA ALA A 56 3.01 40.38 3.83
C ALA A 56 4.50 40.19 4.20
N GLU A 57 5.32 41.23 4.02
CA GLU A 57 6.75 41.21 4.35
C GLU A 57 6.98 41.19 5.87
N THR A 58 6.33 42.09 6.61
CA THR A 58 6.41 42.15 8.07
C THR A 58 5.83 40.90 8.72
N MET A 59 4.78 40.31 8.13
CA MET A 59 4.22 39.03 8.58
C MET A 59 5.25 37.90 8.52
N ASN A 60 6.13 37.87 7.53
CA ASN A 60 7.16 36.84 7.44
C ASN A 60 8.21 36.99 8.55
N THR A 61 8.64 38.22 8.85
CA THR A 61 9.53 38.50 9.98
C THR A 61 8.87 38.14 11.31
N LEU A 62 7.61 38.52 11.49
CA LEU A 62 6.85 38.25 12.71
C LEU A 62 6.58 36.76 12.94
N LYS A 63 6.44 35.96 11.88
CA LYS A 63 6.41 34.50 11.95
C LYS A 63 7.73 33.92 12.43
N ALA A 64 8.84 34.34 11.82
CA ALA A 64 10.17 33.85 12.19
C ALA A 64 10.47 34.14 13.68
N MET A 65 10.02 35.30 14.16
CA MET A 65 10.20 35.71 15.55
C MET A 65 9.60 34.73 16.57
N VAL A 66 8.50 34.03 16.25
CA VAL A 66 7.90 33.04 17.16
C VAL A 66 8.90 31.94 17.54
N ASN A 67 9.79 31.59 16.62
CA ASN A 67 10.78 30.52 16.79
C ASN A 67 12.12 31.02 17.33
N GLU A 68 12.23 32.30 17.71
CA GLU A 68 13.45 32.87 18.27
C GLU A 68 13.70 32.38 19.71
N PRO A 69 14.97 32.13 20.09
CA PRO A 69 15.32 31.64 21.42
C PRO A 69 14.76 32.49 22.56
N VAL A 70 14.74 33.81 22.41
CA VAL A 70 14.24 34.74 23.45
C VAL A 70 12.79 34.48 23.84
N ILE A 71 11.95 34.04 22.90
CA ILE A 71 10.55 33.68 23.17
C ILE A 71 10.47 32.26 23.73
N LEU A 72 11.16 31.32 23.08
CA LEU A 72 11.05 29.90 23.44
C LEU A 72 11.66 29.56 24.81
N GLU A 73 12.74 30.24 25.22
CA GLU A 73 13.31 30.11 26.55
C GLU A 73 12.35 30.58 27.64
N LYS A 74 11.64 31.70 27.39
CA LYS A 74 10.60 32.20 28.30
C LYS A 74 9.43 31.23 28.40
N VAL A 75 8.99 30.64 27.28
CA VAL A 75 7.94 29.61 27.27
C VAL A 75 8.38 28.37 28.07
N ALA A 76 9.63 27.92 27.90
CA ALA A 76 10.17 26.80 28.65
C ALA A 76 10.21 27.07 30.16
N ALA A 77 10.61 28.28 30.55
CA ALA A 77 10.65 28.74 31.94
C ALA A 77 9.25 28.84 32.55
N GLU A 78 8.29 29.47 31.86
CA GLU A 78 6.90 29.63 32.34
C GLU A 78 6.22 28.27 32.57
N LEU A 79 6.45 27.31 31.67
CA LEU A 79 5.89 25.97 31.76
C LEU A 79 6.68 25.01 32.66
N ASN A 80 7.84 25.44 33.17
CA ASN A 80 8.76 24.62 33.98
C ASN A 80 9.09 23.27 33.30
N ILE A 81 9.34 23.29 32.00
CA ILE A 81 9.67 22.10 31.21
C ILE A 81 11.17 22.03 30.93
N ASN A 82 11.75 20.83 31.08
CA ASN A 82 13.16 20.59 30.76
C ASN A 82 13.35 20.40 29.24
N ARG A 83 13.13 21.46 28.46
CA ARG A 83 13.32 21.48 27.01
C ARG A 83 14.10 22.73 26.59
N SER A 84 15.05 22.55 25.69
CA SER A 84 15.79 23.67 25.12
C SER A 84 14.94 24.43 24.09
N ALA A 85 15.29 25.70 23.84
CA ALA A 85 14.66 26.49 22.78
C ALA A 85 14.73 25.80 21.41
N GLY A 86 15.86 25.14 21.09
CA GLY A 86 15.99 24.37 19.84
C GLY A 86 15.00 23.21 19.74
N ALA A 87 14.75 22.50 20.85
CA ALA A 87 13.76 21.42 20.88
C ALA A 87 12.33 21.95 20.68
N LEU A 88 11.99 23.09 21.31
CA LEU A 88 10.69 23.74 21.12
C LEU A 88 10.52 24.31 19.71
N SER A 89 11.57 24.89 19.13
CA SER A 89 11.57 25.43 17.77
C SER A 89 11.24 24.35 16.73
N GLY A 90 11.75 23.13 16.92
CA GLY A 90 11.41 21.99 16.06
C GLY A 90 9.97 21.47 16.23
N GLN A 91 9.31 21.80 17.34
CA GLN A 91 7.93 21.39 17.63
C GLN A 91 6.90 22.44 17.22
N ILE A 92 7.31 23.70 17.06
CA ILE A 92 6.46 24.84 16.79
C ILE A 92 6.59 25.25 15.32
N SER A 93 5.47 25.33 14.62
CA SER A 93 5.39 25.85 13.26
C SER A 93 4.37 26.97 13.16
N THR A 94 4.67 27.97 12.34
CA THR A 94 3.79 29.13 12.16
C THR A 94 3.30 29.22 10.73
N GLU A 95 1.98 29.33 10.58
CA GLU A 95 1.32 29.47 9.28
C GLU A 95 0.49 30.77 9.28
N SER A 96 0.44 31.48 8.15
CA SER A 96 -0.53 32.57 7.99
C SER A 96 -1.67 32.08 7.11
N VAL A 97 -2.88 32.36 7.53
CA VAL A 97 -4.09 32.02 6.79
C VAL A 97 -4.22 33.02 5.63
N GLN A 98 -4.14 32.51 4.40
CA GLN A 98 -4.18 33.31 3.18
C GLN A 98 -5.39 34.25 3.14
N GLY A 99 -5.17 35.50 2.73
CA GLY A 99 -6.22 36.53 2.67
C GLY A 99 -6.70 37.03 4.04
N SER A 100 -5.99 36.73 5.12
CA SER A 100 -6.34 37.19 6.46
C SER A 100 -5.12 37.67 7.26
N GLN A 101 -5.37 38.43 8.32
CA GLN A 101 -4.37 38.84 9.30
C GLN A 101 -4.19 37.80 10.42
N ILE A 102 -4.62 36.56 10.20
CA ILE A 102 -4.55 35.49 11.20
C ILE A 102 -3.28 34.67 10.98
N MET A 103 -2.49 34.57 12.03
CA MET A 103 -1.37 33.65 12.18
C MET A 103 -1.78 32.51 13.10
N ARG A 104 -1.47 31.28 12.67
CA ARG A 104 -1.68 30.05 13.44
C ARG A 104 -0.32 29.54 13.91
N ILE A 105 -0.18 29.36 15.22
CA ILE A 105 0.97 28.75 15.88
C ILE A 105 0.58 27.29 16.14
N ASN A 106 1.14 26.36 15.38
CA ASN A 106 0.92 24.93 15.54
C ASN A 106 2.03 24.34 16.40
N VAL A 107 1.67 23.49 17.35
CA VAL A 107 2.61 22.82 18.25
C VAL A 107 2.33 21.33 18.21
N VAL A 108 3.39 20.55 18.00
CA VAL A 108 3.32 19.08 17.94
C VAL A 108 4.05 18.48 19.14
N ASP A 109 3.34 17.68 19.93
CA ASP A 109 3.87 17.01 21.11
C ASP A 109 3.34 15.58 21.25
N MET A 110 4.01 14.77 22.07
CA MET A 110 3.53 13.45 22.48
C MET A 110 2.38 13.54 23.49
N ASP A 111 2.30 14.63 24.26
CA ASP A 111 1.21 14.88 25.20
C ASP A 111 0.25 15.96 24.65
N PRO A 112 -1.02 15.64 24.39
CA PRO A 112 -1.99 16.62 23.89
C PRO A 112 -2.23 17.80 24.85
N VAL A 113 -2.13 17.57 26.16
CA VAL A 113 -2.28 18.63 27.17
C VAL A 113 -1.07 19.55 27.14
N LEU A 114 0.14 18.99 27.02
CA LEU A 114 1.36 19.77 26.94
C LEU A 114 1.43 20.57 25.64
N ALA A 115 1.05 19.98 24.49
CA ALA A 115 0.96 20.68 23.21
C ALA A 115 0.08 21.93 23.32
N HIS A 116 -1.08 21.81 23.97
CA HIS A 116 -2.00 22.94 24.16
C HIS A 116 -1.43 24.01 25.09
N LYS A 117 -0.81 23.60 26.20
CA LYS A 117 -0.15 24.53 27.12
C LYS A 117 0.97 25.29 26.43
N ILE A 118 1.80 24.61 25.64
CA ILE A 118 2.87 25.23 24.85
C ILE A 118 2.27 26.22 23.84
N ALA A 119 1.27 25.81 23.05
CA ALA A 119 0.66 26.70 22.04
C ALA A 119 0.11 28.00 22.66
N ASN A 120 -0.67 27.89 23.75
CA ASN A 120 -1.26 29.05 24.42
C ASN A 120 -0.21 29.94 25.08
N THR A 121 0.78 29.32 25.75
CA THR A 121 1.86 30.07 26.42
C THR A 121 2.74 30.77 25.40
N THR A 122 3.07 30.12 24.29
CA THR A 122 3.79 30.74 23.17
C THR A 122 3.04 31.95 22.64
N ALA A 123 1.72 31.86 22.43
CA ALA A 123 0.93 33.01 21.99
C ALA A 123 0.94 34.18 23.00
N ALA A 124 0.86 33.88 24.30
CA ALA A 124 0.91 34.87 25.37
C ALA A 124 2.27 35.57 25.49
N VAL A 125 3.36 34.79 25.56
CA VAL A 125 4.73 35.30 25.61
C VAL A 125 5.06 36.06 24.34
N TYR A 126 4.68 35.54 23.17
CA TYR A 126 4.89 36.20 21.88
C TYR A 126 4.27 37.60 21.85
N LYS A 127 3.02 37.75 22.31
CA LYS A 127 2.35 39.05 22.38
C LYS A 127 3.14 40.05 23.23
N GLN A 128 3.71 39.61 24.36
CA GLN A 128 4.50 40.45 25.24
C GLN A 128 5.85 40.82 24.62
N GLU A 129 6.57 39.85 24.07
CA GLU A 129 7.92 40.05 23.52
C GLU A 129 7.91 40.89 22.25
N VAL A 130 6.92 40.71 21.38
CA VAL A 130 6.77 41.53 20.15
C VAL A 130 6.47 42.98 20.51
N ALA A 131 5.64 43.21 21.54
CA ALA A 131 5.39 44.56 22.05
C ALA A 131 6.66 45.18 22.63
N ASN A 132 7.45 44.41 23.39
CA ASN A 132 8.66 44.91 24.06
C ASN A 132 9.85 45.15 23.11
N ILE A 133 10.10 44.24 22.17
CA ILE A 133 11.29 44.25 21.31
C ILE A 133 11.05 45.09 20.06
N LEU A 134 9.89 44.94 19.43
CA LEU A 134 9.57 45.59 18.16
C LEU A 134 8.67 46.83 18.32
N ASN A 135 8.27 47.18 19.55
CA ASN A 135 7.27 48.22 19.82
C ASN A 135 5.97 48.01 19.01
N PHE A 136 5.63 46.75 18.75
CA PHE A 136 4.54 46.38 17.86
C PHE A 136 3.35 45.85 18.68
N ASN A 137 2.34 46.70 18.88
CA ASN A 137 1.20 46.43 19.78
C ASN A 137 -0.02 45.82 19.08
N ASN A 138 0.03 45.64 17.75
CA ASN A 138 -1.14 45.22 16.96
C ASN A 138 -1.27 43.69 16.89
N VAL A 139 -1.05 43.04 18.04
CA VAL A 139 -1.12 41.58 18.21
C VAL A 139 -2.24 41.24 19.19
N SER A 140 -3.23 40.49 18.73
CA SER A 140 -4.36 40.05 19.55
C SER A 140 -4.49 38.53 19.52
N ILE A 141 -4.63 37.91 20.69
CA ILE A 141 -4.77 36.45 20.81
C ILE A 141 -6.26 36.12 20.63
N LEU A 142 -6.56 35.17 19.75
CA LEU A 142 -7.90 34.63 19.65
C LEU A 142 -8.06 33.55 20.72
N PRO A 143 -9.11 33.62 21.55
CA PRO A 143 -9.47 32.51 22.41
C PRO A 143 -9.64 31.26 21.56
N GLU A 144 -8.99 30.17 21.96
CA GLU A 144 -9.20 28.87 21.37
C GLU A 144 -10.03 27.98 22.27
N ASP A 145 -10.75 27.06 21.64
CA ASP A 145 -11.56 26.08 22.32
C ASP A 145 -10.68 25.17 23.21
N PRO A 146 -11.18 24.76 24.38
CA PRO A 146 -10.44 23.89 25.28
C PRO A 146 -9.99 22.61 24.55
N VAL A 147 -8.85 22.05 24.99
CA VAL A 147 -8.25 20.80 24.48
C VAL A 147 -9.34 19.84 24.03
N GLN A 148 -9.48 19.65 22.72
CA GLN A 148 -10.46 18.69 22.20
C GLN A 148 -10.03 17.31 22.70
N LYS A 149 -10.83 16.75 23.63
CA LYS A 149 -10.58 15.49 24.34
C LYS A 149 -10.38 14.27 23.41
N ASN A 150 -10.67 14.43 22.11
CA ASN A 150 -10.52 13.43 21.07
C ASN A 150 -9.57 13.90 19.94
N SER A 151 -8.43 14.48 20.30
CA SER A 151 -7.40 14.87 19.33
C SER A 151 -6.77 13.60 18.76
N MET A 152 -7.08 13.27 17.49
CA MET A 152 -6.47 12.12 16.81
C MET A 152 -4.99 12.42 16.51
N PRO A 153 -4.09 11.43 16.65
CA PRO A 153 -2.68 11.64 16.38
C PRO A 153 -2.45 11.97 14.90
N ILE A 154 -1.73 13.06 14.63
CA ILE A 154 -1.55 13.60 13.27
C ILE A 154 -0.57 12.78 12.42
N ASN A 155 0.34 12.04 13.06
CA ASN A 155 1.41 11.31 12.39
C ASN A 155 1.03 9.84 12.05
N ILE A 156 -0.11 9.35 12.54
CA ILE A 156 -0.55 7.98 12.31
C ILE A 156 -1.55 7.97 11.16
N ASN A 157 -1.04 7.81 9.94
CA ASN A 157 -1.85 7.49 8.78
C ASN A 157 -1.77 5.99 8.47
N HIS A 158 -2.73 5.24 8.99
CA HIS A 158 -2.82 3.79 8.78
C HIS A 158 -2.91 3.44 7.30
N PHE A 159 -3.69 4.19 6.52
CA PHE A 159 -3.88 3.93 5.09
C PHE A 159 -2.57 4.04 4.30
N LYS A 160 -1.80 5.12 4.50
CA LYS A 160 -0.49 5.29 3.84
C LYS A 160 0.48 4.16 4.21
N THR A 161 0.51 3.79 5.49
CA THR A 161 1.43 2.74 5.96
C THR A 161 1.05 1.37 5.39
N ILE A 162 -0.24 1.05 5.36
CA ILE A 162 -0.77 -0.17 4.74
C ILE A 162 -0.46 -0.18 3.25
N LEU A 163 -0.65 0.94 2.54
CA LEU A 163 -0.37 1.04 1.11
C LEU A 163 1.10 0.74 0.81
N ILE A 164 2.03 1.32 1.58
CA ILE A 164 3.48 1.07 1.43
C ILE A 164 3.83 -0.39 1.74
N ALA A 165 3.28 -0.95 2.82
CA ALA A 165 3.54 -2.35 3.18
C ALA A 165 2.99 -3.32 2.12
N PHE A 166 1.80 -3.02 1.57
CA PHE A 166 1.16 -3.81 0.53
C PHE A 166 1.95 -3.79 -0.78
N THR A 167 2.39 -2.61 -1.25
CA THR A 167 3.17 -2.50 -2.49
C THR A 167 4.52 -3.19 -2.35
N LEU A 168 5.20 -3.03 -1.21
CA LEU A 168 6.46 -3.72 -0.93
C LEU A 168 6.27 -5.24 -0.91
N GLY A 169 5.22 -5.71 -0.24
CA GLY A 169 4.86 -7.13 -0.19
C GLY A 169 4.58 -7.72 -1.57
N MET A 170 3.90 -6.98 -2.44
CA MET A 170 3.59 -7.42 -3.80
C MET A 170 4.85 -7.58 -4.65
N VAL A 171 5.77 -6.61 -4.60
CA VAL A 171 7.04 -6.66 -5.33
C VAL A 171 7.89 -7.83 -4.85
N LEU A 172 8.00 -8.02 -3.53
CA LEU A 172 8.73 -9.16 -2.94
C LEU A 172 8.11 -10.50 -3.33
N SER A 173 6.78 -10.59 -3.33
CA SER A 173 6.07 -11.81 -3.72
C SER A 173 6.35 -12.21 -5.18
N ILE A 174 6.31 -11.25 -6.08
CA ILE A 174 6.59 -11.47 -7.51
C ILE A 174 8.04 -11.94 -7.66
N GLY A 175 8.99 -11.23 -7.05
CA GLY A 175 10.41 -11.62 -7.05
C GLY A 175 10.63 -13.03 -6.51
N PHE A 176 9.93 -13.40 -5.43
CA PHE A 176 10.02 -14.74 -4.84
C PHE A 176 9.44 -15.83 -5.76
N ILE A 177 8.33 -15.55 -6.45
CA ILE A 177 7.76 -16.49 -7.45
C ILE A 177 8.76 -16.71 -8.60
N PHE A 178 9.41 -15.66 -9.08
CA PHE A 178 10.46 -15.74 -10.09
C PHE A 178 11.68 -16.52 -9.61
N LEU A 179 12.11 -16.29 -8.36
CA LEU A 179 13.21 -17.04 -7.77
C LEU A 179 12.89 -18.53 -7.71
N LEU A 180 11.69 -18.90 -7.24
CA LEU A 180 11.22 -20.28 -7.23
C LEU A 180 11.03 -20.88 -8.63
N ASP A 181 10.77 -20.08 -9.66
CA ASP A 181 10.71 -20.55 -11.05
C ASP A 181 12.10 -20.75 -11.64
N SER A 182 13.05 -19.86 -11.33
CA SER A 182 14.44 -19.99 -11.77
C SER A 182 15.15 -21.19 -11.14
N LEU A 183 14.75 -21.59 -9.93
CA LEU A 183 15.26 -22.78 -9.24
C LEU A 183 14.54 -24.07 -9.69
N ASP A 184 13.44 -23.97 -10.45
CA ASP A 184 12.69 -25.13 -10.95
C ASP A 184 13.32 -25.64 -12.27
N GLU A 185 14.30 -26.55 -12.16
CA GLU A 185 14.99 -27.16 -13.31
C GLU A 185 14.15 -28.23 -14.05
N ARG A 186 12.82 -28.29 -13.85
CA ARG A 186 11.99 -29.31 -14.51
C ARG A 186 11.88 -29.07 -16.02
N ILE A 187 12.59 -29.91 -16.78
CA ILE A 187 12.41 -30.02 -18.24
C ILE A 187 11.09 -30.76 -18.50
N GLN A 188 10.07 -30.03 -18.97
CA GLN A 188 8.74 -30.60 -19.27
C GLN A 188 8.42 -30.65 -20.77
N SER A 189 9.38 -30.31 -21.64
CA SER A 189 9.15 -30.26 -23.08
C SER A 189 10.01 -31.30 -23.80
N GLU A 190 9.37 -32.15 -24.58
CA GLU A 190 10.01 -33.19 -25.42
C GLU A 190 11.11 -32.59 -26.31
N ARG A 191 10.83 -31.45 -26.96
CA ARG A 191 11.82 -30.71 -27.77
C ARG A 191 13.06 -30.28 -26.98
N ARG A 192 12.90 -29.97 -25.68
CA ARG A 192 14.00 -29.55 -24.81
C ARG A 192 14.84 -30.73 -24.35
N ILE A 193 14.27 -31.94 -24.34
CA ILE A 193 14.99 -33.20 -24.12
C ILE A 193 15.80 -33.56 -25.37
N GLU A 194 15.19 -33.48 -26.56
CA GLU A 194 15.87 -33.74 -27.83
C GLU A 194 17.06 -32.82 -28.06
N GLN A 195 16.91 -31.51 -27.80
CA GLN A 195 17.99 -30.54 -27.95
C GLN A 195 19.11 -30.67 -26.92
N LEU A 196 18.82 -31.23 -25.74
CA LEU A 196 19.82 -31.37 -24.67
C LEU A 196 20.61 -32.68 -24.78
N LEU A 197 19.96 -33.75 -25.24
CA LEU A 197 20.53 -35.08 -25.33
C LEU A 197 20.90 -35.48 -26.78
N ASP A 198 20.56 -34.65 -27.76
CA ASP A 198 20.78 -34.86 -29.22
C ASP A 198 20.23 -36.20 -29.74
N ILE A 199 19.15 -36.68 -29.13
CA ILE A 199 18.47 -37.92 -29.48
C ILE A 199 16.98 -37.67 -29.73
N PRO A 200 16.36 -38.34 -30.73
CA PRO A 200 14.95 -38.17 -31.02
C PRO A 200 14.06 -38.79 -29.93
N VAL A 201 12.99 -38.10 -29.54
CA VAL A 201 12.00 -38.64 -28.60
C VAL A 201 11.11 -39.64 -29.33
N LEU A 202 11.16 -40.90 -28.90
CA LEU A 202 10.41 -42.01 -29.51
C LEU A 202 8.91 -42.01 -29.17
N GLY A 203 8.50 -41.26 -28.14
CA GLY A 203 7.10 -41.11 -27.75
C GLY A 203 6.92 -40.79 -26.27
N GLY A 204 5.83 -40.11 -25.93
CA GLY A 204 5.47 -39.74 -24.56
C GLY A 204 4.48 -40.72 -23.93
N ILE A 205 4.80 -41.26 -22.76
CA ILE A 205 3.84 -42.06 -21.98
C ILE A 205 2.93 -41.12 -21.21
N SER A 206 1.66 -41.03 -21.62
CA SER A 206 0.67 -40.21 -20.93
C SER A 206 0.36 -40.77 -19.53
N LYS A 207 0.49 -39.93 -18.50
CA LYS A 207 0.12 -40.30 -17.13
C LYS A 207 -1.40 -40.42 -17.02
N MET A 208 -1.89 -41.65 -16.92
CA MET A 208 -3.33 -41.94 -16.81
C MET A 208 -3.88 -41.39 -15.49
N ASN A 209 -4.92 -40.55 -15.55
CA ASN A 209 -5.60 -39.97 -14.39
C ASN A 209 -7.02 -40.52 -14.29
N LYS A 210 -7.48 -40.89 -13.09
CA LYS A 210 -8.84 -41.45 -12.84
C LYS A 210 -9.97 -40.58 -13.41
N LYS A 211 -9.77 -39.26 -13.59
CA LYS A 211 -10.74 -38.37 -14.25
C LYS A 211 -10.89 -38.61 -15.77
N ASN A 212 -9.87 -39.16 -16.43
CA ASN A 212 -9.87 -39.47 -17.87
C ASN A 212 -10.26 -40.93 -18.18
N MET A 213 -10.54 -41.74 -17.15
CA MET A 213 -11.01 -43.13 -17.27
C MET A 213 -12.54 -43.25 -17.46
N LYS A 214 -13.28 -42.14 -17.49
CA LYS A 214 -14.68 -42.19 -17.91
C LYS A 214 -14.70 -42.28 -19.43
N ASP A 215 -14.70 -43.52 -19.93
CA ASP A 215 -14.89 -43.85 -21.33
C ASP A 215 -16.08 -43.05 -21.89
N LYS A 216 -15.80 -42.25 -22.92
CA LYS A 216 -16.85 -41.66 -23.77
C LYS A 216 -17.59 -42.70 -24.62
N PHE A 217 -17.23 -43.99 -24.51
CA PHE A 217 -17.83 -45.10 -25.23
C PHE A 217 -18.71 -46.04 -24.38
N SER A 218 -18.84 -45.82 -23.07
CA SER A 218 -19.74 -46.62 -22.22
C SER A 218 -21.21 -46.17 -22.31
N GLY A 219 -21.71 -45.97 -23.53
CA GLY A 219 -23.08 -45.53 -23.74
C GLY A 219 -23.48 -45.40 -25.20
N LYS A 220 -23.37 -46.47 -26.00
CA LYS A 220 -24.31 -46.79 -27.09
C LYS A 220 -23.95 -48.09 -27.82
N ASN A 221 -24.90 -49.03 -27.74
CA ASN A 221 -25.26 -50.10 -28.66
C ASN A 221 -24.18 -51.14 -29.02
N THR A 222 -24.20 -52.25 -28.29
CA THR A 222 -23.81 -53.56 -28.80
C THR A 222 -24.69 -53.88 -30.01
N VAL A 223 -24.11 -53.89 -31.21
CA VAL A 223 -24.77 -54.46 -32.39
C VAL A 223 -24.56 -55.97 -32.29
N LEU A 224 -25.64 -56.70 -32.04
CA LEU A 224 -25.65 -58.16 -32.12
C LEU A 224 -25.55 -58.54 -33.60
N LEU A 225 -24.47 -59.22 -33.97
CA LEU A 225 -24.31 -59.84 -35.29
C LEU A 225 -25.25 -61.04 -35.37
N GLY A 226 -26.44 -60.82 -35.94
CA GLY A 226 -27.38 -61.88 -36.31
C GLY A 226 -27.06 -62.42 -37.70
N GLU A 227 -27.10 -63.74 -37.84
CA GLU A 227 -27.01 -64.45 -39.11
C GLU A 227 -28.13 -64.01 -40.07
N GLY A 228 -27.75 -63.52 -41.25
CA GLY A 228 -28.69 -63.10 -42.30
C GLY A 228 -28.03 -62.15 -43.30
N THR A 229 -28.09 -62.50 -44.58
CA THR A 229 -27.31 -61.93 -45.69
C THR A 229 -27.73 -60.54 -46.18
N GLU A 230 -28.09 -59.60 -45.30
CA GLU A 230 -28.38 -58.22 -45.70
C GLU A 230 -27.70 -57.18 -44.80
N TRP A 231 -26.84 -56.37 -45.42
CA TRP A 231 -26.05 -55.32 -44.75
C TRP A 231 -26.71 -53.95 -44.95
N HIS A 232 -27.13 -53.31 -43.87
CA HIS A 232 -27.52 -51.90 -43.88
C HIS A 232 -26.58 -51.07 -43.00
N THR A 233 -25.80 -50.19 -43.62
CA THR A 233 -25.07 -49.12 -42.92
C THR A 233 -25.85 -47.82 -43.03
N LYS A 234 -26.19 -47.23 -41.87
CA LYS A 234 -26.84 -45.93 -41.76
C LYS A 234 -25.78 -44.89 -41.43
N ILE A 235 -25.22 -44.26 -42.45
CA ILE A 235 -24.47 -43.01 -42.29
C ILE A 235 -25.41 -41.86 -42.62
N ASP A 236 -25.70 -41.07 -41.60
CA ASP A 236 -26.28 -39.73 -41.67
C ASP A 236 -27.55 -39.56 -42.52
N GLY A 237 -28.70 -39.87 -41.92
CA GLY A 237 -29.98 -39.21 -42.26
C GLY A 237 -30.57 -39.36 -43.67
N LYS A 238 -29.96 -40.10 -44.61
CA LYS A 238 -30.51 -40.29 -45.97
C LYS A 238 -30.53 -41.76 -46.36
N GLN A 239 -31.74 -42.31 -46.53
CA GLN A 239 -31.98 -43.66 -47.02
C GLN A 239 -31.66 -43.73 -48.53
N ILE A 240 -30.69 -44.54 -48.93
CA ILE A 240 -30.47 -44.88 -50.34
C ILE A 240 -30.70 -46.39 -50.49
N LYS A 241 -31.77 -46.76 -51.18
CA LYS A 241 -32.05 -48.15 -51.58
C LYS A 241 -31.21 -48.48 -52.81
N LEU A 242 -30.28 -49.43 -52.68
CA LEU A 242 -29.68 -50.09 -53.85
C LEU A 242 -30.51 -51.33 -54.17
N LYS A 243 -31.07 -51.37 -55.38
CA LYS A 243 -31.82 -52.49 -55.93
C LYS A 243 -30.84 -53.36 -56.73
N GLU A 244 -30.76 -54.64 -56.38
CA GLU A 244 -29.93 -55.62 -57.08
C GLU A 244 -30.46 -55.83 -58.51
N ARG A 245 -29.57 -55.83 -59.50
CA ARG A 245 -29.86 -56.41 -60.81
C ARG A 245 -29.44 -57.88 -60.75
N VAL A 246 -30.41 -58.74 -61.09
CA VAL A 246 -30.23 -60.17 -61.39
C VAL A 246 -29.16 -60.36 -62.45
#